data_AF-A0A3C1IG64-F1
#
_entry.id   AF-A0A3C1IG64-F1
#
_cell.length_a   1.000
_cell.length_b   1.000
_cell.length_c   1.000
_cell.angle_alpha   90.00
_cell.angle_beta   90.00
_cell.angle_gamma   90.00
#
_symmetry.space_group_name_H-M   'P 1'
#
loop_
_entity.id
_entity.type
_entity.pdbx_description
1 polymer ?
#
loop_
_entity_poly.entity_id
_entity_poly.type
_entity_poly.pdbx_seq_one_letter_code
_entity_poly.pdbx_strand_id
1 'polypeptide(L)' 'MTDQPSAKPVKIRCDACPVMCFIADGKSGACDRYANQDGDLIRLDPLTVIESGVPAVAFLDTG' A
#
# COMPACT_ATOMS: atom_id res chain seq x y z
N MET A 1 2.12 19.80 -16.69
CA MET A 1 1.72 19.27 -15.37
C MET A 1 2.78 19.73 -14.41
N THR A 2 2.48 20.77 -13.64
CA THR A 2 3.46 21.42 -12.78
C THR A 2 3.68 20.52 -11.57
N ASP A 3 4.86 19.89 -11.49
CA ASP A 3 5.31 19.15 -10.31
C ASP A 3 5.70 20.19 -9.26
N GLN A 4 4.81 20.43 -8.29
CA GLN A 4 5.09 21.30 -7.17
C GLN A 4 5.66 20.42 -6.06
N PRO A 5 6.83 20.73 -5.48
CA PRO A 5 7.39 19.92 -4.41
C PRO A 5 6.51 20.09 -3.17
N SER A 6 5.56 19.18 -3.02
CA SER A 6 4.66 19.11 -1.88
C SER A 6 5.51 18.80 -0.65
N ALA A 7 5.43 19.65 0.37
CA ALA A 7 6.05 19.38 1.65
C ALA A 7 5.61 17.98 2.11
N LYS A 8 6.58 17.09 2.39
CA LYS A 8 6.28 15.70 2.75
C LYS A 8 5.28 15.69 3.91
N PRO A 9 4.11 15.04 3.75
CA PRO A 9 3.08 15.08 4.76
C PRO A 9 3.55 14.36 6.03
N VAL A 10 3.41 15.03 7.18
CA VAL A 10 3.74 14.47 8.51
C VAL A 10 2.93 13.19 8.79
N LYS A 11 1.74 13.08 8.19
CA LYS A 11 0.89 11.89 8.24
C LYS A 11 0.26 11.62 6.87
N ILE A 12 0.21 10.35 6.47
CA ILE A 12 -0.48 9.90 5.25
C ILE A 12 -1.76 9.14 5.61
N ARG A 13 -2.69 9.03 4.67
CA ARG A 13 -3.87 8.16 4.79
C ARG A 13 -3.59 6.84 4.09
N CYS A 14 -3.84 5.72 4.76
CA CYS A 14 -3.80 4.40 4.12
C CYS A 14 -5.09 4.17 3.33
N ASP A 15 -4.98 3.99 2.03
CA ASP A 15 -6.07 3.64 1.11
C ASP A 15 -6.05 2.16 0.69
N ALA A 16 -4.99 1.44 1.05
CA ALA A 16 -4.82 0.01 0.79
C ALA A 16 -5.63 -0.91 1.72
N CYS A 17 -6.39 -0.35 2.67
CA CYS A 17 -7.13 -1.11 3.69
C CYS A 17 -8.49 -0.46 3.98
N PRO A 18 -9.53 -1.25 4.32
CA PRO A 18 -10.84 -0.72 4.68
C PRO A 18 -10.85 0.12 5.97
N VAL A 19 -9.80 0.01 6.80
CA VAL A 19 -9.66 0.77 8.05
C VAL A 19 -9.42 2.26 7.82
N MET A 20 -8.85 2.64 6.65
CA MET A 20 -8.60 4.03 6.27
C MET A 20 -7.82 4.87 7.31
N CYS A 21 -6.84 4.27 7.99
CA CYS A 21 -6.08 4.93 9.07
C CYS A 21 -5.16 6.06 8.58
N PHE A 22 -4.90 7.05 9.45
CA PHE A 22 -3.84 8.05 9.25
C PHE A 22 -2.57 7.63 9.99
N ILE A 23 -1.44 7.60 9.27
CA ILE A 23 -0.18 7.03 9.74
C ILE A 23 0.88 8.14 9.78
N ALA A 24 1.42 8.41 10.96
CA ALA A 24 2.54 9.33 11.12
C ALA A 24 3.82 8.74 10.56
N ASP A 25 4.72 9.59 10.08
CA ASP A 25 6.02 9.16 9.56
C ASP A 25 6.79 8.29 10.57
N GLY A 26 7.41 7.22 10.07
CA GLY A 26 8.11 6.21 10.86
C GLY A 26 7.21 5.36 11.77
N LYS A 27 5.89 5.32 11.53
CA LYS A 27 4.94 4.50 12.30
C LYS A 27 4.19 3.52 11.42
N SER A 28 3.74 2.41 12.03
CA SER A 28 2.73 1.53 11.45
C SER A 28 1.33 2.11 11.64
N GLY A 29 0.42 1.76 10.72
CA GLY A 29 -0.99 2.11 10.84
C GLY A 29 -1.75 1.14 11.74
N ALA A 30 -2.98 1.51 12.13
CA ALA A 30 -3.86 0.69 12.97
C ALA A 30 -4.26 -0.66 12.36
N CYS A 31 -4.00 -0.87 11.08
CA CYS A 31 -4.20 -2.16 10.44
C CYS A 31 -3.01 -3.12 10.63
N ASP A 32 -1.88 -2.63 11.16
CA ASP A 32 -0.59 -3.32 11.31
C ASP A 32 0.04 -3.87 10.00
N ARG A 33 -0.62 -3.71 8.85
CA ARG A 33 -0.17 -4.19 7.54
C ARG A 33 0.65 -3.19 6.74
N TYR A 34 0.50 -1.90 7.04
CA TYR A 34 1.12 -0.80 6.32
C TYR A 34 1.74 0.22 7.27
N ALA A 35 2.79 0.88 6.83
CA ALA A 35 3.48 1.96 7.54
C ALA A 35 3.68 3.17 6.64
N ASN A 36 3.93 4.32 7.25
CA ASN A 36 4.42 5.51 6.57
C ASN A 36 5.93 5.56 6.70
N GLN A 37 6.62 5.46 5.57
CA GLN A 37 8.06 5.64 5.50
C GLN A 37 8.34 6.84 4.58
N ASP A 38 8.74 7.97 5.15
CA ASP A 38 9.14 9.16 4.40
C ASP A 38 8.05 9.75 3.50
N GLY A 39 6.77 9.53 3.84
CA GLY A 39 5.59 9.90 3.06
C GLY A 39 5.04 8.79 2.17
N ASP A 40 5.70 7.63 2.12
CA ASP A 40 5.30 6.50 1.29
C ASP A 40 4.54 5.44 2.10
N LEU A 41 3.44 4.95 1.53
CA LEU A 41 2.67 3.84 2.12
C LEU A 41 3.36 2.52 1.79
N ILE A 42 4.11 1.97 2.74
CA ILE A 42 4.84 0.71 2.57
C ILE A 42 4.12 -0.47 3.25
N ARG A 43 4.17 -1.65 2.64
CA ARG A 43 3.62 -2.88 3.20
C ARG A 43 4.64 -3.53 4.16
N LEU A 44 4.19 -3.93 5.34
CA LEU A 44 5.04 -4.56 6.36
C LEU A 44 5.11 -6.08 6.23
N ASP A 45 4.04 -6.71 5.75
CA ASP A 45 4.03 -8.15 5.52
C ASP A 45 4.98 -8.53 4.37
N PRO A 46 5.80 -9.58 4.52
CA PRO A 46 6.72 -10.02 3.47
C PRO A 46 5.96 -10.49 2.22
N LEU A 47 6.56 -10.25 1.05
CA LEU A 47 6.11 -10.79 -0.22
C LEU A 47 6.82 -12.12 -0.50
N THR A 48 6.07 -13.21 -0.63
CA THR A 48 6.60 -14.49 -1.11
C THR A 48 6.49 -14.54 -2.64
N VAL A 49 7.64 -14.62 -3.31
CA VAL A 49 7.69 -14.84 -4.77
C VAL A 49 7.74 -16.34 -5.04
N ILE A 50 6.86 -16.82 -5.92
CA ILE A 50 6.80 -18.23 -6.32
C ILE A 50 7.24 -18.31 -7.80
N GLU A 51 8.18 -19.20 -8.10
CA GLU A 51 8.76 -19.37 -9.46
C GLU A 51 7.73 -19.89 -10.47
N SER A 52 6.71 -20.61 -10.01
CA SER A 52 5.60 -21.09 -10.84
C SER A 52 4.27 -21.07 -10.09
N GLY A 53 3.21 -20.65 -10.78
CA GLY A 53 1.84 -20.67 -10.28
C GLY A 53 1.07 -21.90 -10.75
N VAL A 54 -0.20 -21.99 -10.32
CA VAL A 54 -1.17 -22.92 -10.92
C VAL A 54 -1.62 -22.40 -12.30
N PRO A 55 -2.23 -23.23 -13.16
CA PRO A 55 -2.81 -22.76 -14.42
C PRO A 55 -3.68 -21.51 -14.20
N ALA A 56 -3.43 -20.48 -15.00
CA ALA A 56 -4.19 -19.23 -14.90
C ALA A 56 -5.67 -19.51 -15.16
N VAL A 57 -6.53 -18.95 -14.30
CA VAL A 57 -7.98 -18.97 -14.49
C VAL A 57 -8.41 -17.74 -15.29
N ALA A 58 -9.42 -17.89 -16.13
CA ALA A 58 -9.97 -16.75 -16.88
C ALA A 58 -10.47 -15.68 -15.90
N PHE A 59 -10.05 -14.42 -16.12
CA PHE A 59 -10.55 -13.29 -15.35
C PHE A 59 -11.91 -12.87 -15.93
N LEU A 60 -12.98 -13.45 -15.37
CA LEU A 60 -14.37 -13.33 -15.82
C LEU A 60 -14.57 -13.82 -17.27
N ASP A 61 -15.49 -14.76 -17.46
CA ASP A 61 -15.94 -15.09 -18.81
C ASP A 61 -16.59 -13.84 -19.40
N THR A 62 -16.13 -13.43 -20.57
CA THR A 62 -16.74 -12.32 -21.29
C THR A 62 -18.15 -12.74 -21.63
N GLY A 63 -19.14 -12.22 -20.89
CA GLY A 63 -20.55 -12.32 -21.24
C GLY A 63 -20.83 -11.69 -22.59
#